data_AF-A0A7K1Z6U3-F1
#
_entry.id   AF-A0A7K1Z6U3-F1
#
_cell.length_a   1.000
_cell.length_b   1.000
_cell.length_c   1.000
_cell.angle_alpha   90.00
_cell.angle_beta   90.00
_cell.angle_gamma   90.00
#
_symmetry.space_group_name_H-M   'P 1'
#
loop_
_entity.id
_entity.type
_entity.pdbx_description
1 polymer ?
#
loop_
_entity_poly.entity_id
_entity_poly.type
_entity_poly.pdbx_seq_one_letter_code
_entity_poly.pdbx_strand_id
1 'polypeptide(L)'
;MCISTITPMIFDGKGQPLWVGSDRRFPTPAQIKATIARDRHCTGCAADPERCEIHHLVPWEHGGLTDVDKMCLACPNCHHNIHDHGYKSFEPLQVQVH
;
A
#
# COMPACT_ATOMS: atom_id res chain seq x y z
N MET A 1 -0.61 -20.08 30.66
CA MET A 1 -1.71 -19.47 29.88
C MET A 1 -1.21 -19.35 28.45
N CYS A 2 -1.78 -20.05 27.48
CA CYS A 2 -1.37 -19.95 26.07
C CYS A 2 -2.35 -18.99 25.39
N ILE A 3 -1.86 -17.80 25.02
CA ILE A 3 -2.62 -16.88 24.17
C ILE A 3 -2.33 -17.26 22.71
N SER A 4 -3.28 -17.89 22.04
CA SER A 4 -3.20 -18.08 20.59
C SER A 4 -3.91 -16.92 19.91
N THR A 5 -3.14 -16.01 19.33
CA THR A 5 -3.69 -14.98 18.42
C THR A 5 -3.85 -15.60 17.04
N ILE A 6 -5.06 -15.55 16.48
CA ILE A 6 -5.33 -15.97 15.09
C ILE A 6 -5.15 -14.74 14.20
N THR A 7 -4.21 -14.80 13.27
CA THR A 7 -3.99 -13.74 12.26
C THR A 7 -4.54 -14.22 10.92
N PRO A 8 -5.54 -13.53 10.33
CA PRO A 8 -5.98 -13.85 8.97
C PRO A 8 -4.85 -13.56 7.97
N MET A 9 -4.80 -14.31 6.87
CA MET A 9 -3.83 -14.07 5.81
C MET A 9 -4.47 -14.23 4.43
N ILE A 10 -4.06 -13.39 3.47
CA ILE A 10 -4.44 -13.49 2.07
C ILE A 10 -3.18 -13.70 1.24
N PHE A 11 -3.24 -14.70 0.36
CA PHE A 11 -2.17 -15.05 -0.56
C PHE A 11 -2.63 -14.85 -2.00
N ASP A 12 -1.68 -14.60 -2.90
CA ASP A 12 -1.94 -14.70 -4.34
C ASP A 12 -2.08 -16.18 -4.80
N GLY A 13 -2.39 -16.39 -6.08
CA GLY A 13 -2.51 -17.74 -6.65
C GLY A 13 -1.21 -18.56 -6.68
N LYS A 14 -0.07 -17.97 -6.31
CA LYS A 14 1.24 -18.62 -6.17
C LYS A 14 1.65 -18.79 -4.70
N GLY A 15 0.75 -18.48 -3.75
CA GLY A 15 1.02 -18.58 -2.33
C GLY A 15 1.88 -17.45 -1.76
N GLN A 16 2.06 -16.33 -2.46
CA GLN A 16 2.77 -15.17 -1.92
C GLN A 16 1.84 -14.33 -1.04
N PRO A 17 2.26 -13.98 0.19
CA PRO A 17 1.41 -13.21 1.09
C PRO A 17 1.21 -11.78 0.56
N LEU A 18 -0.05 -11.37 0.48
CA LEU A 18 -0.47 -10.01 0.15
C LEU A 18 -0.94 -9.25 1.40
N TRP A 19 -1.46 -9.99 2.38
CA TRP A 19 -1.96 -9.49 3.65
C TRP A 19 -1.58 -10.46 4.76
N VAL A 20 -0.69 -10.05 5.66
CA VAL A 20 -0.22 -10.87 6.80
C VAL A 20 0.19 -10.02 8.01
N GLY A 21 0.08 -8.70 7.91
CA GLY A 21 0.63 -7.79 8.91
C GLY A 21 2.15 -7.71 8.83
N SER A 22 2.73 -7.69 7.63
CA SER A 22 4.19 -7.61 7.50
C SER A 22 4.71 -6.24 7.92
N ASP A 23 5.76 -6.22 8.74
CA ASP A 23 6.47 -5.02 9.18
C ASP A 23 7.74 -4.76 8.35
N ARG A 24 7.93 -5.47 7.23
CA ARG A 24 9.12 -5.29 6.38
C ARG A 24 9.04 -3.96 5.66
N ARG A 25 10.10 -3.14 5.70
CA ARG A 25 10.11 -1.83 5.03
C ARG A 25 9.75 -1.87 3.54
N PHE A 26 10.19 -2.90 2.81
CA PHE A 26 10.01 -2.96 1.36
C PHE A 26 8.96 -4.02 0.97
N PRO A 27 7.99 -3.67 0.11
CA PRO A 27 7.00 -4.62 -0.38
C PRO A 27 7.63 -5.68 -1.27
N THR A 28 7.03 -6.87 -1.25
CA THR A 28 7.39 -7.95 -2.18
C THR A 28 6.92 -7.63 -3.61
N PRO A 29 7.50 -8.28 -4.65
CA PRO A 29 7.02 -8.10 -6.02
C PRO A 29 5.52 -8.39 -6.20
N ALA A 30 4.97 -9.36 -5.45
CA ALA A 30 3.54 -9.68 -5.48
C ALA A 30 2.69 -8.52 -4.92
N GLN A 31 3.12 -7.92 -3.81
CA GLN A 31 2.46 -6.76 -3.21
C GLN A 31 2.59 -5.49 -4.07
N ILE A 32 3.75 -5.25 -4.70
CA ILE A 32 3.93 -4.15 -5.67
C ILE A 32 2.94 -4.34 -6.82
N LYS A 33 2.91 -5.53 -7.44
CA LYS A 33 2.02 -5.82 -8.56
C LYS A 33 0.55 -5.67 -8.17
N ALA A 34 0.15 -6.16 -6.99
CA ALA A 34 -1.22 -6.03 -6.50
C ALA A 34 -1.60 -4.57 -6.25
N THR A 35 -0.69 -3.77 -5.69
CA THR A 35 -0.94 -2.34 -5.42
C THR A 35 -1.08 -1.55 -6.72
N ILE A 36 -0.21 -1.79 -7.72
CA ILE A 36 -0.32 -1.17 -9.05
C ILE A 36 -1.64 -1.58 -9.72
N ALA A 37 -2.02 -2.86 -9.65
CA ALA A 37 -3.27 -3.34 -10.25
C ALA A 37 -4.51 -2.72 -9.59
N ARG A 38 -4.47 -2.50 -8.27
CA ARG A 38 -5.56 -1.86 -7.52
C ARG A 38 -5.66 -0.36 -7.82
N ASP A 39 -4.54 0.35 -7.71
CA ASP A 39 -4.53 1.82 -7.79
C ASP A 39 -4.56 2.34 -9.22
N ARG A 40 -3.96 1.58 -10.16
CA ARG A 40 -3.86 1.85 -11.61
C ARG A 40 -3.09 3.10 -12.01
N HIS A 41 -3.11 4.14 -11.18
CA HIS A 41 -2.44 5.43 -11.36
C HIS A 41 -2.02 5.98 -9.98
N CYS A 42 -1.31 7.10 -9.98
CA CYS A 42 -1.11 7.88 -8.75
C CYS A 42 -2.46 8.16 -8.09
N THR A 43 -2.61 7.76 -6.83
CA THR A 43 -3.86 7.89 -6.08
C THR A 43 -4.28 9.34 -5.81
N GLY A 44 -3.36 10.30 -5.96
CA GLY A 44 -3.62 11.72 -5.73
C GLY A 44 -3.79 12.60 -6.97
N CYS A 45 -3.21 12.23 -8.12
CA CYS A 45 -3.24 13.08 -9.32
C CYS A 45 -3.46 12.32 -10.64
N ALA A 46 -3.70 11.01 -10.57
CA ALA A 46 -3.89 10.13 -11.74
C ALA A 46 -2.70 10.07 -12.73
N ALA A 47 -1.49 10.48 -12.32
CA ALA A 47 -0.28 10.25 -13.11
C ALA A 47 -0.05 8.76 -13.40
N ASP A 48 0.57 8.47 -14.55
CA ASP A 48 0.84 7.10 -14.99
C ASP A 48 1.59 6.28 -13.94
N PRO A 49 1.26 4.98 -13.79
CA PRO A 49 1.85 4.12 -12.77
C PRO A 49 3.37 3.94 -12.93
N GLU A 50 3.90 4.09 -14.16
CA GLU A 50 5.33 4.02 -14.46
C GLU A 50 6.12 5.17 -13.82
N ARG A 51 5.45 6.27 -13.48
CA ARG A 51 6.04 7.44 -12.80
C ARG A 51 5.80 7.42 -11.30
N CYS A 52 5.35 6.30 -10.75
CA CYS A 52 4.93 6.20 -9.37
C CYS A 52 5.73 5.18 -8.58
N GLU A 53 5.76 5.41 -7.27
CA GLU A 53 6.37 4.54 -6.27
C GLU A 53 5.31 4.06 -5.30
N ILE A 54 5.61 2.96 -4.60
CA ILE A 54 4.77 2.47 -3.51
C ILE A 54 5.07 3.29 -2.25
N HIS A 55 4.03 3.85 -1.67
CA HIS A 55 4.08 4.67 -0.46
C HIS A 55 3.23 4.05 0.66
N HIS A 56 3.75 4.01 1.89
CA HIS A 56 2.98 3.53 3.05
C HIS A 56 2.00 4.59 3.56
N LEU A 57 0.75 4.21 3.82
CA LEU A 57 -0.26 5.15 4.33
C LEU A 57 0.07 5.70 5.73
N VAL A 58 0.70 4.85 6.54
CA VAL A 58 1.35 5.21 7.80
C VAL A 58 2.84 5.04 7.58
N PRO A 59 3.71 6.02 7.87
CA PRO A 59 5.15 5.86 7.68
C PRO A 59 5.65 4.58 8.33
N TRP A 60 6.49 3.83 7.61
CA TRP A 60 7.02 2.55 8.10
C TRP A 60 7.72 2.70 9.46
N GLU A 61 8.48 3.79 9.64
CA GLU A 61 9.16 4.13 10.89
C GLU A 61 8.21 4.39 12.08
N HIS A 62 6.92 4.59 11.81
CA HIS A 62 5.86 4.73 12.80
C HIS A 62 5.00 3.46 12.93
N GLY A 63 5.50 2.32 12.45
CA GLY A 63 4.80 1.02 12.53
C GLY A 63 3.83 0.77 11.38
N GLY A 64 3.99 1.48 10.25
CA GLY A 64 3.24 1.19 9.03
C GLY A 64 3.49 -0.22 8.52
N LEU A 65 2.41 -0.97 8.30
CA LEU A 65 2.48 -2.32 7.75
C LEU A 65 2.64 -2.29 6.24
N THR A 66 3.32 -3.30 5.73
CA THR A 66 3.54 -3.56 4.31
C THR A 66 2.57 -4.64 3.87
N ASP A 67 1.29 -4.27 3.91
CA ASP A 67 0.18 -5.02 3.32
C ASP A 67 -0.43 -4.18 2.20
N VAL A 68 -1.03 -4.82 1.19
CA VAL A 68 -1.51 -4.11 -0.01
C VAL A 68 -2.47 -2.96 0.35
N ASP A 69 -3.37 -3.15 1.31
CA ASP A 69 -4.34 -2.13 1.79
C ASP A 69 -3.73 -1.04 2.67
N LYS A 70 -2.45 -1.16 3.04
CA LYS A 70 -1.70 -0.19 3.86
C LYS A 70 -0.66 0.60 3.06
N MET A 71 -0.64 0.40 1.74
CA MET A 71 0.20 1.14 0.81
C MET A 71 -0.64 1.75 -0.31
N CYS A 72 -0.10 2.73 -1.01
CA CYS A 72 -0.68 3.32 -2.21
C CYS A 72 0.38 3.60 -3.28
N LEU A 73 -0.06 3.83 -4.50
CA LEU A 73 0.76 4.30 -5.60
C LEU A 73 0.79 5.84 -5.63
N ALA A 74 1.98 6.44 -5.62
CA ALA A 74 2.19 7.89 -5.59
C ALA A 74 3.33 8.34 -6.52
N CYS A 75 3.11 9.36 -7.34
CA CYS A 75 4.18 10.00 -8.12
C CYS A 75 5.09 10.84 -7.22
N PRO A 76 6.32 11.21 -7.62
CA PRO A 76 7.26 11.95 -6.77
C PRO A 76 6.67 13.21 -6.12
N ASN A 77 5.83 13.97 -6.83
CA ASN A 77 5.18 15.16 -6.28
C ASN A 77 4.19 14.79 -5.16
N CYS A 78 3.31 13.83 -5.41
CA CYS A 78 2.35 13.38 -4.39
C CYS A 78 3.05 12.64 -3.25
N HIS A 79 4.12 11.89 -3.52
CA HIS A 79 4.91 11.18 -2.52
C HIS A 79 5.49 12.17 -1.49
N HIS A 80 6.16 13.24 -1.94
CA HIS A 80 6.63 14.30 -1.03
C HIS A 80 5.47 14.99 -0.30
N ASN A 81 4.39 15.32 -1.01
CA ASN A 81 3.22 15.95 -0.39
C ASN A 81 2.61 15.10 0.74
N ILE A 82 2.61 13.76 0.59
CA ILE A 82 2.13 12.85 1.63
C ILE A 82 3.07 12.86 2.84
N HIS A 83 4.39 12.94 2.64
CA HIS A 83 5.33 13.08 3.76
C HIS A 83 5.10 14.39 4.55
N ASP A 84 4.85 15.49 3.83
CA ASP A 84 4.72 16.81 4.45
C ASP A 84 3.35 17.03 5.13
N HIS A 85 2.27 16.48 4.57
CA HIS A 85 0.90 16.79 4.97
C HIS A 85 0.05 15.58 5.38
N GLY A 86 0.62 14.38 5.30
CA GLY A 86 -0.05 13.12 5.60
C GLY A 86 -1.02 12.66 4.50
N TYR A 87 -1.25 11.34 4.43
CA TYR A 87 -2.06 10.74 3.37
C TYR A 87 -3.54 11.19 3.38
N LYS A 88 -4.09 11.52 4.56
CA LYS A 88 -5.49 11.96 4.72
C LYS A 88 -5.83 13.28 4.01
N SER A 89 -4.81 14.04 3.59
CA SER A 89 -4.99 15.25 2.79
C SER A 89 -5.35 14.97 1.33
N PHE A 90 -5.16 13.72 0.89
CA PHE A 90 -5.66 13.23 -0.38
C PHE A 90 -7.04 12.60 -0.14
N GLU A 91 -8.09 13.13 -0.78
CA GLU A 91 -9.27 12.31 -1.04
C GLU A 91 -8.82 11.24 -2.06
N PRO A 92 -8.67 9.96 -1.68
CA PRO A 92 -8.37 8.96 -2.68
C PRO A 92 -9.54 8.97 -3.67
N LEU A 93 -9.24 9.11 -4.96
CA LEU A 93 -10.22 8.85 -6.01
C LEU A 93 -10.88 7.52 -5.65
N GLN A 94 -12.17 7.55 -5.29
CA GLN A 94 -12.92 6.34 -4.98
C GLN A 94 -12.93 5.49 -6.24
N VAL A 95 -11.95 4.61 -6.40
CA VAL A 95 -11.96 3.60 -7.45
C VAL A 95 -13.07 2.66 -7.06
N GLN A 96 -14.25 2.90 -7.64
CA GLN A 96 -15.39 2.01 -7.55
C GLN A 96 -14.93 0.63 -8.03
N VAL A 97 -14.81 -0.29 -7.08
CA VAL A 97 -14.75 -1.73 -7.35
C VAL A 97 -16.07 -2.10 -8.03
N HIS A 98 -16.02 -2.36 -9.34
CA HIS A 98 -17.07 -3.08 -10.05
C HIS A 98 -16.86 -4.59 -9.87
#